data_AF-S6VZW4-F1
#
_entry.id   AF-S6VZW4-F1
#
_cell.length_a   1.000
_cell.length_b   1.000
_cell.length_c   1.000
_cell.angle_alpha   90.00
_cell.angle_beta   90.00
_cell.angle_gamma   90.00
#
_symmetry.space_group_name_H-M   'P 1'
#
loop_
_entity.id
_entity.type
_entity.pdbx_description
1 polymer ?
#
loop_
_entity_poly.entity_id
_entity_poly.type
_entity_poly.pdbx_seq_one_letter_code
_entity_poly.pdbx_strand_id
1 'polypeptide(L)'
;MSLNDFQRTNAVGPDTYFALPQGVSRTYAPLDTPPKQVIIENLALSRIPGAMRNMGWDTAAALMQRWFDSPGWEMPADWKEPEKQPNPMSLSAAQCDESIVKMSWAMQFERCREAVEVAESRLMTTNAINRLKNLLKQAGWRGAGSFKLGARTMTAREVDSASQVNFTRFGNAWNTLDDMYGALGRASLKIGITGTAFGIQNPITREIKAHLQVEYLGFYIRDHYDFSGLQYLGTWTEDRVLTKAETVITLTPQGHLVIRLKDGAFAAITNFHFRNYREKHNEGGDFFVYSDVLWKKVDQIIDLGTWT
;
A
#
# COMPACT_ATOMS: atom_id res chain seq x y z
N MET A 1 60.43 21.65 4.81
CA MET A 1 59.54 21.02 3.82
C MET A 1 59.90 19.55 3.73
N SER A 2 58.94 18.67 4.05
CA SER A 2 58.73 17.28 3.61
C SER A 2 57.47 16.85 4.40
N LEU A 3 56.23 17.05 3.93
CA LEU A 3 55.50 16.31 2.88
C LEU A 3 55.67 14.80 3.04
N ASN A 4 54.56 14.12 3.37
CA ASN A 4 54.38 12.74 3.88
C ASN A 4 54.50 12.70 5.43
N ASP A 5 53.45 12.75 6.24
CA ASP A 5 52.19 12.00 6.14
C ASP A 5 51.00 12.81 6.67
N PHE A 6 50.13 13.25 5.76
CA PHE A 6 48.73 13.50 6.09
C PHE A 6 47.94 12.26 5.71
N GLN A 7 47.38 11.52 6.67
CA GLN A 7 46.09 10.85 6.47
C GLN A 7 45.23 10.88 7.75
N ARG A 8 44.28 11.81 7.68
CA ARG A 8 42.90 11.80 8.21
C ARG A 8 42.64 10.99 9.48
N THR A 9 42.42 11.75 10.55
CA THR A 9 41.42 11.49 11.58
C THR A 9 40.16 10.85 11.00
N ASN A 10 39.97 9.56 11.24
CA ASN A 10 38.67 8.93 11.02
C ASN A 10 37.88 9.04 12.32
N ALA A 11 37.30 10.22 12.52
CA ALA A 11 36.12 10.36 13.35
C ALA A 11 34.99 9.62 12.64
N VAL A 12 34.74 8.37 13.03
CA VAL A 12 33.57 7.62 12.55
C VAL A 12 32.79 7.17 13.77
N GLY A 13 31.64 7.82 13.95
CA GLY A 13 30.67 7.56 14.99
C GLY A 13 29.96 6.21 14.83
N PRO A 14 28.81 6.01 15.51
CA PRO A 14 28.19 4.69 15.73
C PRO A 14 27.71 3.90 14.49
N ASP A 15 27.90 4.40 13.27
CA ASP A 15 27.21 3.92 12.07
C ASP A 15 28.14 3.22 11.05
N THR A 16 28.96 2.27 11.46
CA THR A 16 29.89 1.58 10.53
C THR A 16 29.79 0.07 10.44
N TYR A 17 28.75 -0.58 10.99
CA TYR A 17 28.52 -2.01 10.74
C TYR A 17 27.59 -2.32 9.55
N PHE A 18 27.05 -1.30 8.87
CA PHE A 18 26.19 -1.49 7.68
C PHE A 18 26.94 -1.40 6.34
N ALA A 19 28.27 -1.25 6.35
CA ALA A 19 29.07 -1.02 5.13
C ALA A 19 30.16 -2.07 4.90
N LEU A 20 29.96 -3.33 5.26
CA LEU A 20 30.84 -4.40 4.82
C LEU A 20 30.13 -5.31 3.81
N PRO A 21 30.38 -5.16 2.49
CA PRO A 21 30.22 -6.30 1.60
C PRO A 21 31.21 -7.36 2.10
N GLN A 22 30.71 -8.49 2.62
CA GLN A 22 31.55 -9.60 3.08
C GLN A 22 32.64 -9.17 4.09
N GLY A 23 32.22 -8.72 5.28
CA GLY A 23 33.15 -8.34 6.36
C GLY A 23 33.80 -9.55 7.03
N VAL A 24 35.08 -9.81 6.75
CA VAL A 24 35.87 -10.84 7.43
C VAL A 24 36.26 -10.35 8.83
N SER A 25 35.53 -10.76 9.88
CA SER A 25 35.96 -10.51 11.26
C SER A 25 37.08 -11.48 11.63
N ARG A 26 38.27 -10.96 11.97
CA ARG A 26 39.38 -11.76 12.51
C ARG A 26 39.40 -11.64 14.03
N THR A 27 39.07 -12.72 14.73
CA THR A 27 39.29 -12.81 16.18
C THR A 27 40.78 -13.02 16.46
N TYR A 28 41.41 -12.12 17.21
CA TYR A 28 42.73 -12.39 17.78
C TYR A 28 42.57 -13.36 18.94
N ALA A 29 42.87 -14.64 18.71
CA ALA A 29 43.14 -15.58 19.79
C ALA A 29 44.66 -15.56 20.07
N PRO A 30 45.11 -15.35 21.32
CA PRO A 30 46.49 -15.64 21.66
C PRO A 30 46.66 -17.17 21.65
N LEU A 31 47.63 -17.66 20.86
CA LEU A 31 48.06 -19.06 20.64
C LEU A 31 47.43 -19.82 19.46
N ASP A 32 48.26 -20.03 18.42
CA ASP A 32 48.32 -21.10 17.41
C ASP A 32 47.04 -21.65 16.76
N THR A 33 45.92 -20.94 16.82
CA THR A 33 44.72 -21.26 16.05
C THR A 33 44.59 -20.30 14.87
N PRO A 34 44.53 -20.80 13.62
CA PRO A 34 44.27 -19.92 12.48
C PRO A 34 42.92 -19.21 12.69
N PRO A 35 42.83 -17.91 12.33
CA PRO A 35 41.62 -17.13 12.53
C PRO A 35 40.43 -17.82 11.83
N LYS A 36 39.37 -18.10 12.59
CA LYS A 36 38.11 -18.58 12.02
C LYS A 36 37.43 -17.44 11.29
N GLN A 37 37.21 -17.63 10.00
CA GLN A 37 36.39 -16.72 9.20
C GLN A 37 34.93 -16.89 9.61
N VAL A 38 34.36 -15.89 10.27
CA VAL A 38 32.92 -15.83 10.57
C VAL A 38 32.25 -15.15 9.38
N ILE A 39 31.56 -15.94 8.56
CA ILE A 39 30.67 -15.41 7.52
C ILE A 39 29.36 -15.04 8.21
N ILE A 40 29.05 -13.74 8.25
CA ILE A 40 27.72 -13.27 8.65
C ILE A 40 26.88 -13.28 7.38
N GLU A 41 26.04 -14.30 7.22
CA GLU A 41 25.07 -14.33 6.14
C GLU A 41 24.01 -13.26 6.42
N ASN A 42 23.92 -12.25 5.55
CA ASN A 42 22.82 -11.28 5.61
C ASN A 42 21.55 -11.95 5.10
N LEU A 43 20.43 -11.72 5.79
CA LEU A 43 19.12 -12.21 5.36
C LEU A 43 18.86 -11.79 3.90
N ALA A 44 18.68 -12.76 3.01
CA ALA A 44 18.37 -12.47 1.62
C ALA A 44 16.97 -11.84 1.51
N LEU A 45 16.85 -10.76 0.73
CA LEU A 45 15.59 -10.00 0.61
C LEU A 45 14.42 -10.87 0.14
N SER A 46 14.69 -11.85 -0.73
CA SER A 46 13.72 -12.83 -1.24
C SER A 46 13.20 -13.82 -0.18
N ARG A 47 13.75 -13.81 1.05
CA ARG A 47 13.23 -14.60 2.17
C ARG A 47 12.04 -13.94 2.86
N ILE A 48 11.81 -12.64 2.65
CA ILE A 48 10.74 -11.89 3.32
C ILE A 48 9.35 -12.52 3.09
N PRO A 49 8.96 -12.94 1.87
CA PRO A 49 7.69 -13.64 1.69
C PRO A 49 7.56 -14.91 2.54
N GLY A 50 8.67 -15.63 2.76
CA GLY A 50 8.71 -16.80 3.65
C GLY A 50 8.47 -16.42 5.12
N ALA A 51 9.19 -15.41 5.61
CA ALA A 51 8.99 -14.88 6.96
C ALA A 51 7.54 -14.41 7.19
N MET A 52 6.95 -13.72 6.21
CA MET A 52 5.55 -13.30 6.26
C MET A 52 4.60 -14.51 6.40
N ARG A 53 4.77 -15.57 5.61
CA ARG A 53 3.96 -16.80 5.74
C ARG A 53 4.14 -17.47 7.11
N ASN A 54 5.35 -17.50 7.65
CA ASN A 54 5.62 -18.05 8.98
C ASN A 54 4.90 -17.27 10.10
N MET A 55 4.60 -15.99 9.87
CA MET A 55 3.78 -15.15 10.76
C MET A 55 2.27 -15.26 10.52
N GLY A 56 1.83 -16.06 9.53
CA GLY A 56 0.43 -16.11 9.08
C GLY A 56 0.01 -14.87 8.28
N TRP A 57 0.95 -14.14 7.69
CA TRP A 57 0.69 -12.96 6.87
C TRP A 57 0.61 -13.32 5.39
N ASP A 58 -0.36 -14.16 5.05
CA ASP A 58 -0.46 -14.75 3.73
C ASP A 58 -0.73 -13.71 2.63
N THR A 59 -1.51 -12.67 2.92
CA THR A 59 -1.84 -11.63 1.93
C THR A 59 -0.63 -10.73 1.68
N ALA A 60 0.08 -10.32 2.74
CA ALA A 60 1.32 -9.57 2.63
C ALA A 60 2.38 -10.36 1.87
N ALA A 61 2.53 -11.66 2.19
CA ALA A 61 3.45 -12.55 1.52
C ALA A 61 3.13 -12.69 0.03
N ALA A 62 1.84 -12.80 -0.33
CA ALA A 62 1.42 -12.90 -1.72
C ALA A 62 1.72 -11.62 -2.52
N LEU A 63 1.45 -10.44 -1.95
CA LEU A 63 1.80 -9.16 -2.58
C LEU A 63 3.32 -9.01 -2.77
N MET A 64 4.08 -9.33 -1.73
CA MET A 64 5.54 -9.27 -1.77
C MET A 64 6.11 -10.25 -2.80
N GLN A 65 5.59 -11.48 -2.84
CA GLN A 65 5.98 -12.49 -3.83
C GLN A 65 5.64 -12.02 -5.24
N ARG A 66 4.43 -11.49 -5.46
CA ARG A 66 4.03 -10.91 -6.75
C ARG A 66 5.00 -9.82 -7.20
N TRP A 67 5.45 -8.96 -6.29
CA TRP A 67 6.44 -7.93 -6.61
C TRP A 67 7.73 -8.57 -7.14
N PHE A 68 8.30 -9.55 -6.42
CA PHE A 68 9.50 -10.27 -6.83
C PHE A 68 9.34 -10.99 -8.17
N ASP A 69 8.19 -11.62 -8.40
CA ASP A 69 7.90 -12.38 -9.62
C ASP A 69 7.59 -11.48 -10.83
N SER A 70 7.46 -10.17 -10.63
CA SER A 70 7.13 -9.21 -11.69
C SER A 70 8.39 -8.72 -12.41
N PRO A 71 8.31 -8.39 -13.71
CA PRO A 71 9.38 -7.71 -14.41
C PRO A 71 9.78 -6.40 -13.70
N GLY A 72 11.07 -6.08 -13.74
CA GLY A 72 11.59 -4.86 -13.14
C GLY A 72 10.91 -3.62 -13.72
N TRP A 73 10.08 -2.98 -12.89
CA TRP A 73 9.37 -1.75 -13.26
C TRP A 73 9.18 -0.88 -12.02
N GLU A 74 9.58 0.38 -12.13
CA GLU A 74 9.35 1.40 -11.10
C GLU A 74 8.13 2.23 -11.48
N MET A 75 7.20 2.39 -10.52
CA MET A 75 6.06 3.25 -10.72
C MET A 75 6.52 4.71 -10.87
N PRO A 76 6.01 5.47 -11.87
CA PRO A 76 6.31 6.89 -12.00
C PRO A 76 6.00 7.65 -10.69
N ALA A 77 6.96 8.44 -10.21
CA ALA A 77 6.84 9.11 -8.92
C ALA A 77 5.64 10.07 -8.85
N ASP A 78 5.26 10.65 -9.97
CA ASP A 78 4.16 11.59 -10.10
C ASP A 78 2.79 10.89 -10.02
N TRP A 79 2.71 9.57 -10.25
CA TRP A 79 1.48 8.79 -10.02
C TRP A 79 1.08 8.73 -8.55
N LYS A 80 1.96 9.15 -7.62
CA LYS A 80 1.59 9.35 -6.21
C LYS A 80 0.68 10.57 -6.00
N GLU A 81 0.66 11.50 -6.93
CA GLU A 81 -0.27 12.63 -6.93
C GLU A 81 -1.61 12.19 -7.55
N PRO A 82 -2.75 12.30 -6.84
CA PRO A 82 -4.05 11.85 -7.34
C PRO A 82 -4.42 12.39 -8.72
N GLU A 83 -4.01 13.61 -9.04
CA GLU A 83 -4.33 14.32 -10.29
C GLU A 83 -3.54 13.81 -11.49
N LYS A 84 -2.40 13.15 -11.27
CA LYS A 84 -1.50 12.63 -12.32
C LYS A 84 -1.62 11.11 -12.51
N GLN A 85 -2.47 10.47 -11.72
CA GLN A 85 -2.72 9.05 -11.86
C GLN A 85 -3.32 8.71 -13.22
N PRO A 86 -2.90 7.61 -13.86
CA PRO A 86 -3.50 7.17 -15.11
C PRO A 86 -4.97 6.81 -14.87
N ASN A 87 -5.74 6.76 -15.97
CA ASN A 87 -7.07 6.19 -15.91
C ASN A 87 -6.98 4.76 -15.36
N PRO A 88 -7.76 4.37 -14.34
CA PRO A 88 -7.75 3.02 -13.82
C PRO A 88 -7.85 1.96 -14.92
N MET A 89 -8.62 2.21 -15.98
CA MET A 89 -8.82 1.28 -17.10
C MET A 89 -7.66 1.21 -18.09
N SER A 90 -6.70 2.14 -18.06
CA SER A 90 -5.52 2.09 -18.94
C SER A 90 -4.34 1.32 -18.36
N LEU A 91 -4.41 0.88 -17.10
CA LEU A 91 -3.36 0.08 -16.46
C LEU A 91 -3.29 -1.32 -17.08
N SER A 92 -2.06 -1.77 -17.37
CA SER A 92 -1.81 -3.16 -17.79
C SER A 92 -1.94 -4.15 -16.63
N ALA A 93 -2.06 -5.45 -16.94
CA ALA A 93 -2.11 -6.50 -15.92
C ALA A 93 -0.84 -6.58 -15.06
N ALA A 94 0.31 -6.19 -15.60
CA ALA A 94 1.56 -6.11 -14.84
C ALA A 94 1.51 -4.98 -13.80
N GLN A 95 0.90 -3.84 -14.15
CA GLN A 95 0.84 -2.65 -13.32
C GLN A 95 -0.34 -2.64 -12.33
N CYS A 96 -1.18 -3.68 -12.32
CA CYS A 96 -2.36 -3.75 -11.48
C CYS A 96 -2.66 -5.17 -11.00
N ASP A 97 -2.82 -5.35 -9.69
CA ASP A 97 -3.42 -6.53 -9.08
C ASP A 97 -4.89 -6.27 -8.73
N GLU A 98 -5.75 -7.23 -9.07
CA GLU A 98 -7.17 -7.25 -8.69
C GLU A 98 -7.53 -8.56 -7.94
N SER A 99 -6.51 -9.34 -7.57
CA SER A 99 -6.65 -10.77 -7.28
C SER A 99 -6.27 -11.16 -5.85
N ILE A 100 -5.27 -10.52 -5.26
CA ILE A 100 -4.67 -10.91 -3.98
C ILE A 100 -5.47 -10.31 -2.82
N VAL A 101 -5.69 -8.99 -2.83
CA VAL A 101 -6.43 -8.33 -1.75
C VAL A 101 -7.93 -8.53 -1.96
N LYS A 102 -8.61 -9.10 -0.97
CA LYS A 102 -10.06 -9.26 -0.97
C LYS A 102 -10.71 -8.47 0.15
N MET A 103 -11.87 -7.90 -0.11
CA MET A 103 -12.69 -7.24 0.92
C MET A 103 -13.14 -8.23 1.98
N SER A 104 -13.37 -9.49 1.65
CA SER A 104 -13.69 -10.54 2.65
C SER A 104 -12.56 -10.75 3.66
N TRP A 105 -11.30 -10.69 3.22
CA TRP A 105 -10.12 -10.67 4.09
C TRP A 105 -10.01 -9.34 4.84
N ALA A 106 -10.12 -8.22 4.15
CA ALA A 106 -9.94 -6.91 4.75
C ALA A 106 -10.96 -6.63 5.87
N MET A 107 -12.20 -7.05 5.69
CA MET A 107 -13.28 -6.89 6.68
C MET A 107 -13.08 -7.71 7.96
N GLN A 108 -12.07 -8.60 8.03
CA GLN A 108 -11.68 -9.27 9.28
C GLN A 108 -10.97 -8.31 10.24
N PHE A 109 -10.40 -7.21 9.74
CA PHE A 109 -9.67 -6.23 10.52
C PHE A 109 -10.58 -5.06 10.93
N GLU A 110 -10.58 -4.71 12.22
CA GLU A 110 -11.43 -3.64 12.78
C GLU A 110 -11.27 -2.31 12.03
N ARG A 111 -10.02 -1.91 11.78
CA ARG A 111 -9.70 -0.67 11.06
C ARG A 111 -10.30 -0.58 9.65
N CYS A 112 -10.56 -1.71 9.00
CA CYS A 112 -11.23 -1.71 7.70
C CYS A 112 -12.75 -1.55 7.86
N ARG A 113 -13.35 -2.20 8.87
CA ARG A 113 -14.78 -2.03 9.21
C ARG A 113 -15.08 -0.57 9.56
N GLU A 114 -14.26 0.03 10.43
CA GLU A 114 -14.34 1.46 10.77
C GLU A 114 -14.22 2.34 9.52
N ALA A 115 -13.29 2.01 8.60
CA ALA A 115 -13.12 2.75 7.36
C ALA A 115 -14.38 2.67 6.45
N VAL A 116 -15.04 1.51 6.40
CA VAL A 116 -16.31 1.34 5.66
C VAL A 116 -17.39 2.25 6.22
N GLU A 117 -17.57 2.25 7.54
CA GLU A 117 -18.55 3.12 8.21
C GLU A 117 -18.26 4.61 7.96
N VAL A 118 -16.98 5.00 8.06
CA VAL A 118 -16.56 6.38 7.77
C VAL A 118 -16.81 6.75 6.31
N ALA A 119 -16.47 5.88 5.36
CA ALA A 119 -16.70 6.13 3.94
C ALA A 119 -18.20 6.28 3.63
N GLU A 120 -19.04 5.45 4.24
CA GLU A 120 -20.50 5.52 4.12
C GLU A 120 -21.05 6.83 4.68
N SER A 121 -20.57 7.28 5.84
CA SER A 121 -20.99 8.57 6.45
C SER A 121 -20.69 9.79 5.56
N ARG A 122 -19.75 9.65 4.62
CA ARG A 122 -19.29 10.73 3.74
C ARG A 122 -20.00 10.79 2.37
N LEU A 123 -20.97 9.92 2.14
CA LEU A 123 -21.71 9.82 0.88
C LEU A 123 -22.42 11.13 0.48
N MET A 124 -22.88 11.88 1.49
CA MET A 124 -23.70 13.10 1.31
C MET A 124 -22.91 14.40 1.50
N THR A 125 -21.58 14.33 1.56
CA THR A 125 -20.75 15.55 1.65
C THR A 125 -20.83 16.37 0.36
N THR A 126 -20.63 17.68 0.45
CA THR A 126 -20.63 18.58 -0.73
C THR A 126 -19.69 18.10 -1.83
N ASN A 127 -18.51 17.59 -1.46
CA ASN A 127 -17.55 17.03 -2.42
C ASN A 127 -18.07 15.77 -3.11
N ALA A 128 -18.72 14.87 -2.37
CA ALA A 128 -19.31 13.66 -2.95
C ALA A 128 -20.47 13.99 -3.91
N ILE A 129 -21.33 14.94 -3.54
CA ILE A 129 -22.42 15.42 -4.39
C ILE A 129 -21.86 16.07 -5.66
N ASN A 130 -20.86 16.95 -5.55
CA ASN A 130 -20.22 17.56 -6.71
C ASN A 130 -19.54 16.53 -7.62
N ARG A 131 -18.84 15.55 -7.04
CA ARG A 131 -18.24 14.45 -7.78
C ARG A 131 -19.31 13.64 -8.52
N LEU A 132 -20.42 13.33 -7.88
CA LEU A 132 -21.53 12.59 -8.47
C LEU A 132 -22.17 13.36 -9.64
N LYS A 133 -22.39 14.67 -9.50
CA LYS A 133 -22.85 15.52 -10.62
C LYS A 133 -21.89 15.45 -11.80
N ASN A 134 -20.58 15.55 -11.55
CA ASN A 134 -19.57 15.49 -12.59
C ASN A 134 -19.55 14.14 -13.31
N LEU A 135 -19.67 13.03 -12.57
CA LEU A 135 -19.74 11.69 -13.14
C LEU A 135 -20.97 11.54 -14.06
N LEU A 136 -22.15 11.98 -13.60
CA LEU A 136 -23.37 11.94 -14.39
C LEU A 136 -23.25 12.80 -15.66
N LYS A 137 -22.67 14.00 -15.57
CA LYS A 137 -22.41 14.87 -16.73
C LYS A 137 -21.45 14.21 -17.72
N GLN A 138 -20.35 13.63 -17.24
CA GLN A 138 -19.36 12.92 -18.05
C GLN A 138 -19.96 11.68 -18.73
N ALA A 139 -20.88 10.99 -18.04
CA ALA A 139 -21.64 9.88 -18.59
C ALA A 139 -22.76 10.31 -19.57
N GLY A 140 -22.94 11.62 -19.78
CA GLY A 140 -23.85 12.18 -20.78
C GLY A 140 -25.23 12.56 -20.25
N TRP A 141 -25.51 12.41 -18.95
CA TRP A 141 -26.79 12.82 -18.37
C TRP A 141 -26.93 14.34 -18.31
N ARG A 142 -28.07 14.85 -18.78
CA ARG A 142 -28.37 16.28 -18.87
C ARG A 142 -29.44 16.75 -17.88
N GLY A 143 -29.76 15.94 -16.88
CA GLY A 143 -30.74 16.25 -15.83
C GLY A 143 -32.18 15.85 -16.16
N ALA A 144 -32.47 15.48 -17.41
CA ALA A 144 -33.79 15.02 -17.83
C ALA A 144 -33.82 13.49 -18.01
N GLY A 145 -35.00 12.90 -17.78
CA GLY A 145 -35.22 11.46 -17.90
C GLY A 145 -34.51 10.65 -16.81
N SER A 146 -34.60 9.33 -16.93
CA SER A 146 -33.93 8.37 -16.05
C SER A 146 -32.56 7.98 -16.63
N PHE A 147 -31.54 7.88 -15.77
CA PHE A 147 -30.19 7.49 -16.18
C PHE A 147 -29.56 6.54 -15.16
N LYS A 148 -29.06 5.39 -15.61
CA LYS A 148 -28.39 4.42 -14.74
C LYS A 148 -26.92 4.77 -14.57
N LEU A 149 -26.46 4.91 -13.33
CA LEU A 149 -25.04 5.06 -12.99
C LEU A 149 -24.53 3.78 -12.32
N GLY A 150 -23.42 3.24 -12.80
CA GLY A 150 -22.77 2.05 -12.25
C GLY A 150 -23.54 0.75 -12.45
N ALA A 151 -22.89 -0.37 -12.10
CA ALA A 151 -23.50 -1.69 -12.07
C ALA A 151 -22.81 -2.59 -11.05
N ARG A 152 -23.54 -3.55 -10.46
CA ARG A 152 -22.97 -4.53 -9.50
C ARG A 152 -21.96 -5.51 -10.11
N THR A 153 -21.97 -5.63 -11.44
CA THR A 153 -21.02 -6.46 -12.18
C THR A 153 -19.67 -5.77 -12.39
N MET A 154 -19.55 -4.48 -12.03
CA MET A 154 -18.32 -3.73 -12.21
C MET A 154 -17.20 -4.22 -11.31
N THR A 155 -15.98 -4.28 -11.83
CA THR A 155 -14.76 -4.42 -11.03
C THR A 155 -14.46 -3.15 -10.25
N ALA A 156 -13.56 -3.22 -9.27
CA ALA A 156 -13.18 -2.04 -8.50
C ALA A 156 -12.56 -0.93 -9.36
N ARG A 157 -11.84 -1.27 -10.44
CA ARG A 157 -11.31 -0.30 -11.41
C ARG A 157 -12.41 0.39 -12.21
N GLU A 158 -13.42 -0.36 -12.64
CA GLU A 158 -14.58 0.18 -13.34
C GLU A 158 -15.38 1.10 -12.42
N VAL A 159 -15.56 0.72 -11.14
CA VAL A 159 -16.17 1.59 -10.12
C VAL A 159 -15.33 2.85 -9.91
N ASP A 160 -14.00 2.75 -9.78
CA ASP A 160 -13.08 3.89 -9.62
C ASP A 160 -13.18 4.88 -10.79
N SER A 161 -13.34 4.35 -12.02
CA SER A 161 -13.49 5.18 -13.22
C SER A 161 -14.89 5.78 -13.36
N ALA A 162 -15.95 5.03 -13.07
CA ALA A 162 -17.31 5.36 -13.52
C ALA A 162 -18.25 5.85 -12.42
N SER A 163 -18.05 5.44 -11.16
CA SER A 163 -19.04 5.69 -10.10
C SER A 163 -18.48 5.95 -8.71
N GLN A 164 -17.16 6.12 -8.57
CA GLN A 164 -16.53 6.49 -7.31
C GLN A 164 -16.84 7.92 -6.90
N VAL A 165 -17.42 8.06 -5.70
CA VAL A 165 -17.92 9.35 -5.19
C VAL A 165 -17.12 9.89 -4.02
N ASN A 166 -16.56 9.02 -3.18
CA ASN A 166 -15.75 9.45 -2.04
C ASN A 166 -14.73 8.39 -1.60
N PHE A 167 -13.90 8.73 -0.63
CA PHE A 167 -12.94 7.81 -0.04
C PHE A 167 -12.62 8.18 1.43
N THR A 168 -11.99 7.24 2.11
CA THR A 168 -11.31 7.48 3.38
C THR A 168 -9.97 6.75 3.38
N ARG A 169 -9.03 7.26 4.16
CA ARG A 169 -7.75 6.59 4.42
C ARG A 169 -7.83 5.87 5.75
N PHE A 170 -7.18 4.72 5.84
CA PHE A 170 -7.06 3.96 7.07
C PHE A 170 -5.67 3.34 7.18
N GLY A 171 -5.33 2.89 8.39
CA GLY A 171 -3.96 2.50 8.71
C GLY A 171 -3.11 3.68 9.20
N ASN A 172 -2.22 3.41 10.14
CA ASN A 172 -1.25 4.35 10.67
C ASN A 172 -0.03 3.60 11.22
N ALA A 173 1.07 4.33 11.47
CA ALA A 173 2.34 3.75 11.89
C ALA A 173 2.29 3.05 13.27
N TRP A 174 1.26 3.31 14.07
CA TRP A 174 1.07 2.75 15.41
C TRP A 174 0.15 1.54 15.45
N ASN A 175 -0.48 1.17 14.33
CA ASN A 175 -1.30 -0.03 14.29
C ASN A 175 -0.49 -1.29 14.61
N THR A 176 -1.24 -2.32 15.02
CA THR A 176 -0.75 -3.67 15.27
C THR A 176 0.00 -4.17 14.04
N LEU A 177 1.13 -4.81 14.29
CA LEU A 177 1.96 -5.44 13.27
C LEU A 177 1.30 -6.78 12.91
N ASP A 178 0.44 -6.77 11.88
CA ASP A 178 -0.34 -7.90 11.39
C ASP A 178 -0.30 -7.99 9.85
N ASP A 179 -0.98 -8.99 9.27
CA ASP A 179 -1.00 -9.24 7.82
C ASP A 179 -1.41 -7.99 7.01
N MET A 180 -2.48 -7.30 7.41
CA MET A 180 -2.91 -6.10 6.69
C MET A 180 -1.92 -4.93 6.84
N TYR A 181 -1.18 -4.83 7.96
CA TYR A 181 -0.11 -3.85 8.08
C TYR A 181 1.04 -4.17 7.10
N GLY A 182 1.43 -5.44 7.00
CA GLY A 182 2.45 -5.88 6.04
C GLY A 182 2.01 -5.77 4.58
N ALA A 183 0.71 -5.95 4.30
CA ALA A 183 0.15 -5.91 2.96
C ALA A 183 -0.06 -4.49 2.43
N LEU A 184 -0.56 -3.59 3.28
CA LEU A 184 -1.07 -2.28 2.84
C LEU A 184 -0.45 -1.11 3.61
N GLY A 185 -0.05 -1.29 4.87
CA GLY A 185 0.43 -0.20 5.74
C GLY A 185 -0.62 0.90 5.96
N ARG A 186 -0.71 1.84 5.01
CA ARG A 186 -1.76 2.86 4.92
C ARG A 186 -2.46 2.76 3.57
N ALA A 187 -3.75 2.45 3.57
CA ALA A 187 -4.54 2.29 2.35
C ALA A 187 -5.67 3.30 2.23
N SER A 188 -6.22 3.40 1.01
CA SER A 188 -7.45 4.14 0.74
C SER A 188 -8.60 3.16 0.52
N LEU A 189 -9.65 3.28 1.35
CA LEU A 189 -10.93 2.67 1.07
C LEU A 189 -11.78 3.67 0.28
N LYS A 190 -12.21 3.27 -0.90
CA LYS A 190 -13.06 4.09 -1.77
C LYS A 190 -14.49 3.57 -1.74
N ILE A 191 -15.42 4.50 -1.95
CA ILE A 191 -16.85 4.22 -2.08
C ILE A 191 -17.33 4.69 -3.46
N GLY A 192 -17.94 3.78 -4.19
CA GLY A 192 -18.72 4.06 -5.39
C GLY A 192 -20.18 3.66 -5.21
N ILE A 193 -21.00 4.00 -6.18
CA ILE A 193 -22.44 3.76 -6.11
C ILE A 193 -22.99 3.14 -7.39
N THR A 194 -24.08 2.40 -7.25
CA THR A 194 -24.97 2.03 -8.33
C THR A 194 -26.35 2.61 -8.04
N GLY A 195 -26.96 3.26 -9.02
CA GLY A 195 -28.25 3.89 -8.83
C GLY A 195 -28.85 4.47 -10.11
N THR A 196 -30.00 5.07 -9.97
CA THR A 196 -30.77 5.65 -11.07
C THR A 196 -31.02 7.13 -10.80
N ALA A 197 -30.47 7.98 -11.66
CA ALA A 197 -30.63 9.43 -11.60
C ALA A 197 -31.91 9.83 -12.33
N PHE A 198 -32.61 10.82 -11.82
CA PHE A 198 -33.83 11.35 -12.44
C PHE A 198 -34.04 12.83 -12.10
N GLY A 199 -34.65 13.55 -13.03
CA GLY A 199 -35.02 14.95 -12.86
C GLY A 199 -36.49 15.10 -12.53
N ILE A 200 -36.80 15.95 -11.55
CA ILE A 200 -38.16 16.42 -11.28
C ILE A 200 -38.23 17.87 -11.74
N GLN A 201 -39.07 18.14 -12.73
CA GLN A 201 -39.31 19.50 -13.20
C GLN A 201 -40.31 20.20 -12.29
N ASN A 202 -39.96 21.38 -11.78
CA ASN A 202 -40.88 22.24 -11.07
C ASN A 202 -41.93 22.78 -12.07
N PRO A 203 -43.23 22.55 -11.85
CA PRO A 203 -44.27 22.96 -12.80
C PRO A 203 -44.38 24.49 -12.96
N ILE A 204 -43.94 25.26 -11.97
CA ILE A 204 -44.01 26.73 -11.96
C ILE A 204 -42.72 27.33 -12.50
N THR A 205 -41.57 27.01 -11.89
CA THR A 205 -40.29 27.63 -12.27
C THR A 205 -39.66 27.00 -13.51
N ARG A 206 -40.17 25.85 -13.96
CA ARG A 206 -39.59 24.98 -15.00
C ARG A 206 -38.17 24.46 -14.71
N GLU A 207 -37.62 24.76 -13.54
CA GLU A 207 -36.32 24.27 -13.09
C GLU A 207 -36.35 22.77 -12.87
N ILE A 208 -35.23 22.11 -13.18
CA ILE A 208 -35.06 20.68 -12.96
C ILE A 208 -34.27 20.47 -11.66
N LYS A 209 -34.88 19.78 -10.70
CA LYS A 209 -34.19 19.24 -9.53
C LYS A 209 -33.77 17.81 -9.77
N ALA A 210 -32.48 17.57 -9.76
CA ALA A 210 -31.89 16.26 -9.97
C ALA A 210 -31.85 15.46 -8.66
N HIS A 211 -32.20 14.20 -8.74
CA HIS A 211 -32.12 13.24 -7.65
C HIS A 211 -31.41 11.98 -8.14
N LEU A 212 -30.83 11.23 -7.20
CA LEU A 212 -30.30 9.89 -7.46
C LEU A 212 -30.89 8.91 -6.45
N GLN A 213 -31.62 7.90 -6.92
CA GLN A 213 -31.94 6.73 -6.09
C GLN A 213 -30.75 5.77 -6.11
N VAL A 214 -30.09 5.64 -4.96
CA VAL A 214 -28.97 4.71 -4.77
C VAL A 214 -29.53 3.35 -4.40
N GLU A 215 -29.11 2.34 -5.14
CA GLU A 215 -29.53 0.94 -4.95
C GLU A 215 -28.44 0.12 -4.23
N TYR A 216 -27.18 0.42 -4.52
CA TYR A 216 -26.03 -0.25 -3.91
C TYR A 216 -24.87 0.71 -3.69
N LEU A 217 -24.19 0.54 -2.56
CA LEU A 217 -22.87 1.10 -2.30
C LEU A 217 -21.83 0.02 -2.60
N GLY A 218 -20.74 0.40 -3.27
CA GLY A 218 -19.60 -0.47 -3.54
C GLY A 218 -18.37 0.05 -2.81
N PHE A 219 -17.84 -0.75 -1.88
CA PHE A 219 -16.62 -0.44 -1.14
C PHE A 219 -15.47 -1.28 -1.67
N TYR A 220 -14.31 -0.66 -1.88
CA TYR A 220 -13.12 -1.37 -2.32
C TYR A 220 -11.86 -0.64 -1.85
N ILE A 221 -10.78 -1.38 -1.70
CA ILE A 221 -9.46 -0.85 -1.37
C ILE A 221 -8.73 -0.54 -2.67
N ARG A 222 -8.07 0.61 -2.70
CA ARG A 222 -7.08 0.96 -3.70
C ARG A 222 -5.79 1.39 -3.01
N ASP A 223 -4.68 0.81 -3.43
CA ASP A 223 -3.36 1.13 -2.89
C ASP A 223 -2.25 1.02 -3.94
N HIS A 224 -1.05 1.49 -3.59
CA HIS A 224 0.15 1.43 -4.43
C HIS A 224 1.15 0.52 -3.72
N TYR A 225 1.50 -0.60 -4.33
CA TYR A 225 2.55 -1.48 -3.82
C TYR A 225 3.86 -1.12 -4.51
N ASP A 226 4.59 -0.18 -3.90
CA ASP A 226 5.82 0.39 -4.46
C ASP A 226 6.92 0.56 -3.41
N PHE A 227 8.18 0.51 -3.87
CA PHE A 227 9.36 0.73 -3.02
C PHE A 227 10.15 1.97 -3.42
N SER A 228 9.47 3.11 -3.59
CA SER A 228 10.12 4.40 -3.85
C SER A 228 10.29 5.24 -2.57
N GLY A 229 11.19 6.24 -2.61
CA GLY A 229 11.44 7.13 -1.47
C GLY A 229 12.27 6.51 -0.33
N LEU A 230 12.39 7.25 0.77
CA LEU A 230 13.16 6.86 1.96
C LEU A 230 12.20 6.28 3.01
N GLN A 231 12.09 4.95 3.06
CA GLN A 231 11.24 4.27 4.03
C GLN A 231 11.94 3.04 4.62
N TYR A 232 11.79 2.89 5.93
CA TYR A 232 12.19 1.72 6.69
C TYR A 232 11.01 0.75 6.79
N LEU A 233 11.25 -0.53 6.47
CA LEU A 233 10.25 -1.59 6.34
C LEU A 233 10.34 -2.63 7.46
N GLY A 234 11.19 -2.40 8.45
CA GLY A 234 11.36 -3.28 9.61
C GLY A 234 12.70 -4.01 9.62
N THR A 235 13.00 -4.62 10.77
CA THR A 235 14.13 -5.54 10.92
C THR A 235 13.58 -6.94 10.82
N TRP A 236 14.08 -7.72 9.87
CA TRP A 236 13.57 -9.04 9.53
C TRP A 236 14.58 -10.12 9.89
N THR A 237 14.10 -11.25 10.40
CA THR A 237 14.81 -12.53 10.50
C THR A 237 14.28 -13.47 9.40
N GLU A 238 14.78 -14.70 9.32
CA GLU A 238 14.24 -15.70 8.37
C GLU A 238 12.77 -16.04 8.62
N ASP A 239 12.31 -15.93 9.88
CA ASP A 239 11.00 -16.41 10.29
C ASP A 239 9.99 -15.31 10.59
N ARG A 240 10.43 -14.07 10.86
CA ARG A 240 9.53 -13.00 11.28
C ARG A 240 10.14 -11.61 11.12
N VAL A 241 9.29 -10.60 11.15
CA VAL A 241 9.72 -9.24 11.48
C VAL A 241 9.84 -9.07 12.99
N LEU A 242 10.85 -8.32 13.43
CA LEU A 242 11.02 -7.94 14.81
C LEU A 242 9.92 -6.94 15.21
N THR A 243 9.45 -7.05 16.45
CA THR A 243 8.55 -6.06 17.03
C THR A 243 9.25 -4.70 17.13
N LYS A 244 8.47 -3.63 17.34
CA LYS A 244 9.01 -2.28 17.55
C LYS A 244 9.96 -2.23 18.75
N ALA A 245 9.63 -2.93 19.84
CA ALA A 245 10.47 -3.01 21.03
C ALA A 245 11.78 -3.76 20.74
N GLU A 246 11.71 -4.90 20.06
CA GLU A 246 12.90 -5.67 19.66
C GLU A 246 13.79 -4.85 18.71
N THR A 247 13.20 -4.10 17.77
CA THR A 247 13.94 -3.20 16.87
C THR A 247 14.74 -2.17 17.66
N VAL A 248 14.17 -1.55 18.70
CA VAL A 248 14.90 -0.61 19.57
C VAL A 248 16.04 -1.32 20.30
N ILE A 249 15.82 -2.55 20.78
CA ILE A 249 16.87 -3.36 21.44
C ILE A 249 18.04 -3.63 20.51
N THR A 250 17.80 -3.87 19.20
CA THR A 250 18.87 -4.10 18.21
C THR A 250 19.80 -2.90 18.00
N LEU A 251 19.43 -1.69 18.45
CA LEU A 251 20.28 -0.50 18.35
C LEU A 251 21.50 -0.54 19.29
N THR A 252 21.51 -1.47 20.25
CA THR A 252 22.64 -1.66 21.17
C THR A 252 23.47 -2.89 20.78
N PRO A 253 24.80 -2.89 20.96
CA PRO A 253 25.63 -4.06 20.64
C PRO A 253 25.18 -5.34 21.40
N GLN A 254 24.76 -5.17 22.65
CA GLN A 254 24.28 -6.27 23.49
C GLN A 254 22.94 -6.81 22.99
N GLY A 255 21.98 -5.94 22.70
CA GLY A 255 20.69 -6.33 22.15
C GLY A 255 20.81 -6.96 20.76
N HIS A 256 21.70 -6.44 19.91
CA HIS A 256 22.04 -7.05 18.62
C HIS A 256 22.52 -8.49 18.79
N LEU A 257 23.41 -8.77 19.76
CA LEU A 257 23.90 -10.11 20.02
C LEU A 257 22.77 -11.04 20.51
N VAL A 258 21.92 -10.55 21.41
CA VAL A 258 20.77 -11.31 21.95
C VAL A 258 19.83 -11.74 20.83
N ILE A 259 19.43 -10.83 19.94
CA ILE A 259 18.54 -11.16 18.83
C ILE A 259 19.23 -12.14 17.87
N ARG A 260 20.52 -11.94 17.56
CA ARG A 260 21.25 -12.88 16.68
C ARG A 260 21.32 -14.29 17.25
N LEU A 261 21.54 -14.43 18.55
CA LEU A 261 21.62 -15.74 19.20
C LEU A 261 20.25 -16.41 19.31
N LYS A 262 19.18 -15.63 19.44
CA LYS A 262 17.81 -16.12 19.59
C LYS A 262 17.15 -16.47 18.26
N ASP A 263 17.22 -15.56 17.29
CA ASP A 263 16.43 -15.59 16.06
C ASP A 263 17.29 -15.73 14.78
N GLY A 264 18.61 -15.87 14.92
CA GLY A 264 19.53 -16.06 13.80
C GLY A 264 19.89 -14.77 13.05
N ALA A 265 20.22 -14.90 11.77
CA ALA A 265 20.56 -13.76 10.92
C ALA A 265 19.35 -12.82 10.78
N PHE A 266 19.61 -11.52 10.84
CA PHE A 266 18.59 -10.50 10.64
C PHE A 266 19.13 -9.30 9.85
N ALA A 267 18.25 -8.56 9.20
CA ALA A 267 18.59 -7.38 8.42
C ALA A 267 17.54 -6.27 8.59
N ALA A 268 18.02 -5.02 8.67
CA ALA A 268 17.19 -3.83 8.62
C ALA A 268 16.82 -3.53 7.15
N ILE A 269 15.55 -3.69 6.79
CA ILE A 269 15.08 -3.59 5.42
C ILE A 269 14.49 -2.21 5.15
N THR A 270 14.74 -1.69 3.96
CA THR A 270 14.30 -0.36 3.50
C THR A 270 13.96 -0.42 2.01
N ASN A 271 13.24 0.58 1.50
CA ASN A 271 12.93 0.70 0.06
C ASN A 271 14.20 0.71 -0.83
N PHE A 272 15.34 1.14 -0.29
CA PHE A 272 16.62 1.08 -1.01
C PHE A 272 17.03 -0.35 -1.38
N HIS A 273 16.80 -1.33 -0.50
CA HIS A 273 17.14 -2.72 -0.77
C HIS A 273 16.32 -3.31 -1.92
N PHE A 274 15.04 -2.96 -2.00
CA PHE A 274 14.15 -3.37 -3.10
C PHE A 274 14.55 -2.72 -4.43
N ARG A 275 14.88 -1.42 -4.42
CA ARG A 275 15.39 -0.74 -5.64
C ARG A 275 16.70 -1.36 -6.14
N ASN A 276 17.65 -1.64 -5.25
CA ASN A 276 18.88 -2.33 -5.61
C ASN A 276 18.63 -3.73 -6.16
N TYR A 277 17.65 -4.46 -5.60
CA TYR A 277 17.25 -5.76 -6.12
C TYR A 277 16.75 -5.62 -7.56
N ARG A 278 15.86 -4.65 -7.82
CA ARG A 278 15.36 -4.36 -9.17
C ARG A 278 16.44 -4.03 -10.17
N GLU A 279 17.34 -3.12 -9.82
CA GLU A 279 18.46 -2.73 -10.69
C GLU A 279 19.37 -3.91 -11.03
N LYS A 280 19.59 -4.83 -10.08
CA LYS A 280 20.49 -5.97 -10.25
C LYS A 280 19.86 -7.13 -11.02
N HIS A 281 18.58 -7.40 -10.78
CA HIS A 281 17.91 -8.61 -11.28
C HIS A 281 16.98 -8.33 -12.48
N ASN A 282 16.65 -7.07 -12.74
CA ASN A 282 15.62 -6.68 -13.72
C ASN A 282 14.25 -7.33 -13.43
N GLU A 283 13.98 -7.59 -12.16
CA GLU A 283 12.79 -8.20 -11.55
C GLU A 283 12.38 -7.34 -10.35
N GLY A 284 11.14 -7.41 -9.86
CA GLY A 284 10.67 -6.52 -8.79
C GLY A 284 9.84 -5.36 -9.31
N GLY A 285 8.63 -5.64 -9.79
CA GLY A 285 7.75 -4.64 -10.40
C GLY A 285 6.78 -4.01 -9.40
N ASP A 286 6.73 -2.67 -9.34
CA ASP A 286 5.68 -1.96 -8.60
C ASP A 286 4.30 -2.16 -9.25
N PHE A 287 3.20 -2.01 -8.52
CA PHE A 287 1.85 -2.11 -9.10
C PHE A 287 0.79 -1.42 -8.23
N PHE A 288 -0.36 -1.12 -8.84
CA PHE A 288 -1.58 -0.78 -8.12
C PHE A 288 -2.24 -2.02 -7.55
N VAL A 289 -2.79 -1.91 -6.36
CA VAL A 289 -3.64 -2.92 -5.76
C VAL A 289 -5.07 -2.43 -5.79
N TYR A 290 -5.97 -3.25 -6.31
CA TYR A 290 -7.41 -3.10 -6.18
C TYR A 290 -7.98 -4.36 -5.53
N SER A 291 -8.87 -4.19 -4.56
CA SER A 291 -9.65 -5.33 -4.06
C SER A 291 -10.80 -5.68 -5.00
N ASP A 292 -11.51 -6.77 -4.71
CA ASP A 292 -12.88 -6.93 -5.17
C ASP A 292 -13.81 -5.89 -4.49
N VAL A 293 -15.05 -5.79 -4.99
CA VAL A 293 -16.02 -4.81 -4.48
C VAL A 293 -16.94 -5.47 -3.45
N LEU A 294 -16.95 -4.92 -2.24
CA LEU A 294 -17.97 -5.22 -1.23
C LEU A 294 -19.23 -4.41 -1.53
N TRP A 295 -20.26 -5.08 -2.02
CA TRP A 295 -21.56 -4.46 -2.32
C TRP A 295 -22.50 -4.49 -1.11
N LYS A 296 -23.02 -3.32 -0.73
CA LYS A 296 -24.07 -3.16 0.28
C LYS A 296 -25.33 -2.65 -0.38
N LYS A 297 -26.45 -3.37 -0.25
CA LYS A 297 -27.75 -2.90 -0.72
C LYS A 297 -28.24 -1.76 0.16
N VAL A 298 -28.72 -0.69 -0.47
CA VAL A 298 -29.33 0.46 0.20
C VAL A 298 -30.57 0.90 -0.59
N ASP A 299 -31.44 1.68 0.05
CA ASP A 299 -32.52 2.38 -0.63
C ASP A 299 -32.55 3.81 -0.09
N GLN A 300 -31.74 4.67 -0.71
CA GLN A 300 -31.55 6.05 -0.29
C GLN A 300 -31.67 6.96 -1.51
N ILE A 301 -32.40 8.06 -1.36
CA ILE A 301 -32.46 9.13 -2.37
C ILE A 301 -31.50 10.25 -1.96
N ILE A 302 -30.63 10.63 -2.89
CA ILE A 302 -29.71 11.76 -2.77
C ILE A 302 -30.29 12.92 -3.57
N ASP A 303 -30.55 14.06 -2.92
CA ASP A 303 -30.86 15.31 -3.59
C ASP A 303 -29.57 15.90 -4.17
N LEU A 304 -29.54 16.05 -5.50
CA LEU A 304 -28.44 16.71 -6.21
C LEU A 304 -28.72 18.21 -6.41
N GLY A 305 -29.88 18.71 -5.99
CA GLY A 305 -30.30 20.10 -6.14
C GLY A 305 -30.60 20.46 -7.60
N THR A 306 -30.59 21.76 -7.88
CA THR A 306 -30.83 22.27 -9.23
C THR A 306 -29.76 21.79 -10.20
N TRP A 307 -30.19 21.26 -11.34
CA TRP A 307 -29.30 20.81 -12.40
C TRP A 307 -28.99 21.96 -13.35
N THR A 308 -27.73 22.37 -13.38
CA THR A 308 -27.18 23.40 -14.28
C THR A 308 -26.07 22.84 -15.15
#